data_AF-A0A2D4M236-F1
#
_entry.id   AF-A0A2D4M236-F1
#
_cell.length_a   1.000
_cell.length_b   1.000
_cell.length_c   1.000
_cell.angle_alpha   90.00
_cell.angle_beta   90.00
_cell.angle_gamma   90.00
#
_symmetry.space_group_name_H-M   'P 1'
#
loop_
_entity.id
_entity.type
_entity.pdbx_description
1 polymer ?
#
loop_
_entity_poly.entity_id
_entity_poly.type
_entity_poly.pdbx_seq_one_letter_code
_entity_poly.pdbx_strand_id
1 'polypeptide(L)'
;PKNPFFDIIGKEKGIILSNGQTWKQQRHIGVTSLRKLGLGKKSIEHQIEDAAQTLVQIFRQTEGQPFDPSLLVLNAVCNVICALSCGQFALEDENFQKLTQALKTLLKFIGDFYHTVYDTFPWLMKYLPG
;
A
#
# COMPACT_ATOMS: atom_id res chain seq x y z
N PRO A 1 -17.27 -4.73 10.39
CA PRO A 1 -17.91 -3.42 10.67
C PRO A 1 -17.89 -2.55 9.41
N LYS A 2 -18.96 -1.81 9.10
CA LYS A 2 -18.96 -0.86 7.98
C LYS A 2 -18.17 0.39 8.39
N ASN A 3 -17.22 0.80 7.56
CA ASN A 3 -16.45 2.02 7.78
C ASN A 3 -17.02 3.09 6.81
N PRO A 4 -17.59 4.20 7.33
CA PRO A 4 -18.22 5.23 6.50
C PRO A 4 -17.29 5.84 5.45
N PHE A 5 -16.01 6.01 5.77
CA PHE A 5 -15.01 6.53 4.85
C PHE A 5 -14.82 5.60 3.64
N PHE A 6 -14.67 4.29 3.89
CA PHE A 6 -14.50 3.30 2.82
C PHE A 6 -15.77 3.07 1.99
N ASP A 7 -16.95 3.19 2.59
CA ASP A 7 -18.23 3.08 1.86
C ASP A 7 -18.39 4.23 0.83
N ILE A 8 -17.99 5.46 1.20
CA ILE A 8 -18.06 6.63 0.32
C ILE A 8 -17.09 6.51 -0.86
N ILE A 9 -15.87 6.04 -0.59
CA ILE A 9 -14.78 6.03 -1.59
C ILE A 9 -14.87 4.80 -2.50
N GLY A 10 -15.21 3.64 -1.96
CA GLY A 10 -14.98 2.36 -2.63
C GLY A 10 -16.12 1.77 -3.42
N LYS A 11 -17.37 2.24 -3.22
CA LYS A 11 -18.57 1.69 -3.88
C LYS A 11 -18.62 0.14 -3.86
N GLU A 12 -18.22 -0.47 -2.74
CA GLU A 12 -18.13 -1.92 -2.54
C GLU A 12 -17.17 -2.68 -3.49
N LYS A 13 -16.14 -2.02 -4.04
CA LYS A 13 -15.14 -2.63 -4.92
C LYS A 13 -13.81 -2.86 -4.22
N GLY A 14 -13.18 -3.99 -4.50
CA GLY A 14 -11.89 -4.36 -3.91
C GLY A 14 -12.04 -4.94 -2.50
N ILE A 15 -10.96 -5.53 -1.98
CA ILE A 15 -11.00 -6.29 -0.72
C ILE A 15 -11.12 -5.37 0.49
N ILE A 16 -10.46 -4.21 0.50
CA ILE A 16 -10.48 -3.31 1.67
C ILE A 16 -11.82 -2.56 1.76
N LEU A 17 -12.43 -2.24 0.62
CA LEU A 17 -13.59 -1.35 0.54
C LEU A 17 -14.92 -2.09 0.32
N SER A 18 -14.93 -3.42 0.43
CA SER A 18 -16.14 -4.24 0.29
C SER A 18 -16.43 -5.02 1.56
N ASN A 19 -17.67 -5.51 1.69
CA ASN A 19 -18.11 -6.30 2.83
C ASN A 19 -19.01 -7.46 2.38
N GLY A 20 -19.43 -8.32 3.31
CA GLY A 20 -20.38 -9.41 3.05
C GLY A 20 -19.86 -10.43 2.03
N GLN A 21 -20.72 -10.85 1.10
CA GLN A 21 -20.39 -11.85 0.09
C GLN A 21 -19.40 -11.32 -0.97
N THR A 22 -19.54 -10.05 -1.36
CA THR A 22 -18.62 -9.39 -2.31
C THR A 22 -17.18 -9.45 -1.81
N TRP A 23 -16.96 -9.12 -0.54
CA TRP A 23 -15.64 -9.23 0.10
C TRP A 23 -15.11 -10.66 0.08
N LYS A 24 -15.92 -11.65 0.47
CA LYS A 24 -15.50 -13.07 0.49
C LYS A 24 -15.05 -13.52 -0.89
N GLN A 25 -15.84 -13.20 -1.92
CA GLN A 25 -15.55 -13.59 -3.30
C GLN A 25 -14.29 -12.90 -3.83
N GLN A 26 -14.18 -11.58 -3.69
CA GLN A 26 -13.01 -10.83 -4.17
C GLN A 26 -11.72 -11.22 -3.43
N ARG A 27 -11.80 -11.48 -2.12
CA ARG A 27 -10.67 -11.99 -1.32
C ARG A 27 -10.24 -13.37 -1.80
N HIS A 28 -11.19 -14.27 -2.03
CA HIS A 28 -10.87 -15.62 -2.50
C HIS A 28 -10.17 -15.58 -3.87
N ILE A 29 -10.72 -14.80 -4.82
CA ILE A 29 -10.13 -14.64 -6.15
C ILE A 29 -8.73 -14.00 -6.04
N GLY A 30 -8.59 -12.89 -5.31
CA GLY A 30 -7.33 -12.17 -5.17
C GLY A 30 -6.21 -13.02 -4.57
N VAL A 31 -6.47 -13.70 -3.44
CA VAL A 31 -5.48 -14.57 -2.80
C VAL A 31 -5.10 -15.75 -3.69
N THR A 32 -6.08 -16.36 -4.37
CA THR A 32 -5.82 -17.47 -5.29
C THR A 32 -4.97 -17.03 -6.48
N SER A 33 -5.25 -15.87 -7.05
CA SER A 33 -4.46 -15.28 -8.14
C SER A 33 -3.04 -14.95 -7.69
N LEU A 34 -2.85 -14.32 -6.53
CA LEU A 34 -1.52 -13.99 -6.00
C LEU A 34 -0.67 -15.26 -5.79
N ARG A 35 -1.25 -16.33 -5.24
CA ARG A 35 -0.56 -17.63 -5.11
C ARG A 35 -0.14 -18.22 -6.45
N LYS A 36 -1.00 -18.10 -7.47
CA LYS A 36 -0.66 -18.53 -8.84
C LYS A 36 0.51 -17.73 -9.41
N LEU A 37 0.49 -16.41 -9.23
CA LEU A 37 1.55 -15.50 -9.67
C LEU A 37 2.89 -15.73 -8.97
N GLY A 38 2.88 -16.28 -7.75
CA GLY A 38 4.09 -16.70 -7.06
C GLY A 38 4.20 -16.26 -5.62
N LEU A 39 3.14 -15.69 -5.04
CA LEU A 39 3.08 -15.41 -3.61
C LEU A 39 3.32 -16.71 -2.82
N GLY A 40 4.35 -16.71 -1.98
CA GLY A 40 4.76 -17.87 -1.18
C GLY A 40 5.66 -18.87 -1.90
N LYS A 41 6.12 -18.58 -3.12
CA LYS A 41 7.17 -19.36 -3.80
C LYS A 41 8.55 -18.75 -3.52
N LYS A 42 9.62 -19.55 -3.58
CA LYS A 42 11.01 -19.07 -3.40
C LYS A 42 11.40 -17.89 -4.31
N SER A 43 10.76 -17.76 -5.46
CA SER A 43 11.03 -16.65 -6.39
C SER A 43 10.71 -15.27 -5.80
N ILE A 44 9.68 -15.14 -4.94
CA ILE A 44 9.39 -13.85 -4.29
C ILE A 44 10.32 -13.60 -3.10
N GLU A 45 10.81 -14.67 -2.47
CA GLU A 45 11.77 -14.58 -1.36
C GLU A 45 13.07 -13.90 -1.82
N HIS A 46 13.62 -14.32 -2.97
CA HIS A 46 14.80 -13.67 -3.55
C HIS A 46 14.55 -12.18 -3.86
N GLN A 47 13.38 -11.82 -4.38
CA GLN A 47 13.08 -10.40 -4.65
C GLN A 47 12.98 -9.57 -3.36
N ILE A 48 12.44 -10.16 -2.29
CA ILE A 48 12.40 -9.52 -0.96
C ILE A 48 13.82 -9.37 -0.41
N GLU A 49 14.64 -10.40 -0.57
CA GLU A 49 16.04 -10.38 -0.13
C GLU A 49 16.85 -9.31 -0.87
N ASP A 50 16.76 -9.25 -2.19
CA ASP A 50 17.43 -8.24 -3.03
C ASP A 50 17.00 -6.82 -2.63
N ALA A 51 15.70 -6.61 -2.42
CA ALA A 51 15.17 -5.32 -1.96
C ALA A 51 15.71 -4.94 -0.56
N ALA A 52 15.79 -5.92 0.36
CA ALA A 52 16.33 -5.70 1.70
C ALA A 52 17.84 -5.40 1.66
N GLN A 53 18.62 -6.13 0.86
CA GLN A 53 20.04 -5.88 0.67
C GLN A 53 20.29 -4.48 0.10
N THR A 54 19.48 -4.06 -0.87
CA THR A 54 19.52 -2.70 -1.44
C THR A 54 19.27 -1.65 -0.36
N LEU A 55 18.23 -1.83 0.47
CA LEU A 55 17.93 -0.91 1.58
C LEU A 55 19.09 -0.84 2.58
N VAL A 56 19.68 -1.98 2.97
CA VAL A 56 20.83 -2.03 3.87
C VAL A 56 22.01 -1.25 3.31
N GLN A 57 22.28 -1.36 2.01
CA GLN A 57 23.34 -0.60 1.35
C GLN A 57 23.07 0.91 1.39
N ILE A 58 21.85 1.34 1.08
CA ILE A 58 21.45 2.75 1.15
C ILE A 58 21.60 3.26 2.59
N PHE A 59 21.15 2.49 3.59
CA PHE A 59 21.24 2.90 4.99
C PHE A 59 22.70 3.03 5.44
N ARG A 60 23.61 2.17 4.97
CA ARG A 60 25.05 2.33 5.26
C ARG A 60 25.62 3.63 4.71
N GLN A 61 25.15 4.09 3.54
CA GLN A 61 25.59 5.35 2.92
C GLN A 61 25.14 6.60 3.68
N THR A 62 24.21 6.46 4.64
CA THR A 62 23.80 7.60 5.48
C THR A 62 24.83 7.92 6.57
N GLU A 63 25.85 7.08 6.76
CA GLU A 63 26.97 7.31 7.69
C GLU A 63 26.52 7.67 9.12
N GLY A 64 25.37 7.13 9.55
CA GLY A 64 24.80 7.38 10.87
C GLY A 64 24.07 8.71 11.03
N GLN A 65 23.94 9.49 9.94
CA GLN A 65 23.15 10.72 9.96
C GLN A 65 21.65 10.43 10.05
N PRO A 66 20.87 11.27 10.76
CA PRO A 66 19.42 11.15 10.75
C PRO A 66 18.83 11.33 9.35
N PHE A 67 17.94 10.44 8.94
CA PHE A 67 17.19 10.55 7.68
C PHE A 67 15.80 9.90 7.82
N ASP A 68 14.85 10.22 6.92
CA ASP A 68 13.54 9.57 6.86
C ASP A 68 13.58 8.34 5.93
N PRO A 69 13.51 7.09 6.46
CA PRO A 69 13.53 5.88 5.64
C PRO A 69 12.17 5.58 4.98
N SER A 70 11.09 6.28 5.34
CA SER A 70 9.72 5.88 5.02
C SER A 70 9.47 5.74 3.52
N LEU A 71 9.98 6.67 2.71
CA LEU A 71 9.80 6.63 1.25
C LEU A 71 10.62 5.49 0.62
N LEU A 72 11.86 5.28 1.09
CA LEU A 72 12.74 4.22 0.59
C LEU A 72 12.15 2.84 0.86
N VAL A 73 11.68 2.62 2.08
CA VAL A 73 11.02 1.36 2.47
C VAL A 73 9.73 1.16 1.68
N LEU A 74 8.90 2.20 1.53
CA LEU A 74 7.68 2.12 0.74
C LEU A 74 7.97 1.77 -0.72
N ASN A 75 8.98 2.41 -1.33
CA ASN A 75 9.39 2.12 -2.71
C ASN A 75 9.85 0.66 -2.86
N ALA A 76 10.66 0.15 -1.93
CA ALA A 76 11.11 -1.23 -1.95
C ALA A 76 9.94 -2.23 -1.88
N VAL A 77 9.00 -2.00 -0.96
CA VAL A 77 7.79 -2.83 -0.83
C VAL A 77 6.92 -2.76 -2.08
N CYS A 78 6.67 -1.56 -2.61
CA CYS A 78 5.89 -1.38 -3.83
C CYS A 78 6.55 -2.06 -5.03
N ASN A 79 7.88 -2.02 -5.15
CA ASN A 79 8.58 -2.66 -6.26
C ASN A 79 8.42 -4.19 -6.21
N VAL A 80 8.55 -4.80 -5.03
CA VAL A 80 8.30 -6.25 -4.84
C VAL A 80 6.85 -6.63 -5.19
N ILE A 81 5.87 -5.83 -4.75
CA ILE A 81 4.45 -6.07 -5.06
C ILE A 81 4.21 -5.96 -6.57
N CYS A 82 4.74 -4.91 -7.20
CA CYS A 82 4.61 -4.71 -8.64
C CYS A 82 5.28 -5.84 -9.42
N ALA A 83 6.49 -6.25 -9.04
CA ALA A 83 7.19 -7.38 -9.66
C ALA A 83 6.36 -8.67 -9.61
N LEU A 84 5.58 -8.88 -8.55
CA LEU A 84 4.66 -10.00 -8.41
C LEU A 84 3.38 -9.87 -9.27
N SER A 85 2.79 -8.67 -9.38
CA SER A 85 1.45 -8.48 -9.97
C SER A 85 1.42 -7.90 -11.38
N CYS A 86 2.32 -6.97 -11.68
CA CYS A 86 2.32 -6.10 -12.86
C CYS A 86 3.62 -6.18 -13.67
N GLY A 87 4.67 -6.81 -13.12
CA GLY A 87 6.03 -6.77 -13.66
C GLY A 87 6.93 -5.78 -12.90
N GLN A 88 8.23 -5.85 -13.15
CA GLN A 88 9.22 -4.99 -12.51
C GLN A 88 9.17 -3.57 -13.11
N PHE A 89 9.16 -2.56 -12.24
CA PHE A 89 9.34 -1.16 -12.64
C PHE A 89 10.75 -0.70 -12.28
N ALA A 90 11.32 0.19 -13.07
CA ALA A 90 12.55 0.88 -12.69
C ALA A 90 12.27 1.84 -11.52
N LEU A 91 13.22 1.97 -10.59
CA LEU A 91 13.10 2.89 -9.44
C LEU A 91 12.97 4.37 -9.89
N GLU A 92 13.46 4.67 -11.09
CA GLU A 92 13.43 5.98 -11.74
C GLU A 92 12.17 6.19 -12.60
N ASP A 93 11.26 5.21 -12.65
CA ASP A 93 10.02 5.32 -13.39
C ASP A 93 9.13 6.40 -12.75
N GLU A 94 8.82 7.44 -13.52
CA GLU A 94 8.05 8.60 -13.05
C GLU A 94 6.64 8.22 -12.59
N ASN A 95 6.00 7.23 -13.23
CA ASN A 95 4.67 6.76 -12.84
C ASN A 95 4.73 5.96 -11.54
N PHE A 96 5.78 5.14 -11.37
CA PHE A 96 6.01 4.41 -10.13
C PHE A 96 6.25 5.36 -8.96
N GLN A 97 7.05 6.42 -9.15
CA GLN A 97 7.27 7.43 -8.12
C GLN A 97 6.01 8.21 -7.76
N LYS A 98 5.19 8.58 -8.75
CA LYS A 98 3.88 9.21 -8.50
C LYS A 98 2.97 8.29 -7.69
N LEU A 99 2.94 7.00 -8.02
CA LEU A 99 2.16 5.99 -7.31
C LEU A 99 2.62 5.85 -5.85
N THR A 100 3.92 5.72 -5.59
CA THR A 100 4.44 5.56 -4.22
C THR A 100 4.26 6.82 -3.39
N GLN A 101 4.38 8.01 -4.00
CA GLN A 101 4.11 9.27 -3.31
C GLN A 101 2.62 9.42 -2.95
N ALA A 102 1.71 9.03 -3.85
CA ALA A 102 0.28 8.99 -3.59
C ALA A 102 -0.05 8.01 -2.45
N LEU A 103 0.57 6.82 -2.46
CA LEU A 103 0.43 5.83 -1.39
C LEU A 103 0.98 6.34 -0.05
N LYS A 104 2.13 7.02 -0.01
CA LYS A 104 2.68 7.62 1.21
C LYS A 104 1.69 8.62 1.81
N THR A 105 1.10 9.47 0.98
CA THR A 105 0.10 10.46 1.39
C THR A 105 -1.15 9.79 1.93
N LEU A 106 -1.65 8.76 1.23
CA LEU A 106 -2.83 8.00 1.65
C LEU A 106 -2.59 7.28 2.99
N LEU A 107 -1.45 6.62 3.17
CA LEU A 107 -1.11 5.91 4.40
C LEU A 107 -0.97 6.87 5.58
N LYS A 108 -0.37 8.03 5.37
CA LYS A 108 -0.30 9.08 6.39
C LYS A 108 -1.69 9.56 6.77
N PHE A 109 -2.55 9.84 5.78
CA PHE A 109 -3.92 10.26 6.03
C PHE A 109 -4.73 9.22 6.82
N ILE A 110 -4.63 7.94 6.45
CA ILE A 110 -5.33 6.85 7.16
C ILE A 110 -4.84 6.72 8.60
N GLY A 111 -3.54 6.95 8.84
CA GLY A 111 -2.95 6.92 10.19
C GLY A 111 -3.18 8.18 11.01
N ASP A 112 -3.59 9.29 10.39
CA ASP A 112 -3.78 10.57 11.05
C ASP A 112 -5.12 10.64 11.80
N PHE A 113 -5.14 11.45 12.86
CA PHE A 113 -6.32 11.70 13.69
C PHE A 113 -7.55 12.16 12.88
N TYR A 114 -7.32 12.86 11.76
CA TYR A 114 -8.39 13.31 10.86
C TYR A 114 -9.22 12.14 10.30
N HIS A 115 -8.60 10.99 10.01
CA HIS A 115 -9.33 9.79 9.59
C HIS A 115 -10.19 9.24 10.74
N THR A 116 -9.66 9.25 11.98
CA THR A 116 -10.44 8.85 13.16
C THR A 116 -11.66 9.74 13.39
N VAL A 117 -11.52 11.06 13.21
CA VAL A 117 -12.65 11.99 13.29
C VAL A 117 -13.66 11.72 12.18
N TYR A 118 -13.22 11.43 10.95
CA TYR A 118 -14.08 11.09 9.82
C TYR A 118 -14.93 9.85 10.11
N ASP A 119 -14.31 8.80 10.65
CA ASP A 119 -14.99 7.54 10.96
C ASP A 119 -15.96 7.67 12.15
N THR A 120 -15.62 8.52 13.13
CA THR A 120 -16.41 8.67 14.37
C THR A 120 -17.56 9.66 14.20
N PHE A 121 -17.37 10.73 13.43
CA PHE A 121 -18.35 11.80 13.22
C PHE A 121 -18.62 12.08 11.73
N PRO A 122 -19.10 11.09 10.95
CA PRO A 122 -19.30 11.24 9.51
C PRO A 122 -20.35 12.31 9.13
N TRP A 123 -21.23 12.68 10.05
CA TRP A 123 -22.22 13.75 9.87
C TRP A 123 -21.60 15.15 9.92
N LEU A 124 -20.53 15.35 10.72
CA LEU A 124 -19.83 16.63 10.84
C LEU A 124 -19.00 16.94 9.58
N MET A 125 -18.44 15.90 8.96
CA MET A 125 -17.66 16.00 7.72
C MET A 125 -18.47 16.50 6.51
N LYS A 126 -19.82 16.46 6.57
CA LYS A 126 -20.67 17.05 5.52
C LYS A 126 -20.62 18.58 5.47
N TYR A 127 -20.13 19.22 6.54
CA TYR A 127 -20.14 20.68 6.71
C TYR A 127 -18.75 21.30 6.76
N LEU A 128 -17.70 20.49 6.81
CA LEU A 128 -16.32 20.96 6.76
C LEU A 128 -15.86 21.05 5.30
N PRO A 129 -15.20 22.16 4.88
CA PRO A 129 -14.59 22.22 3.56
C PRO A 129 -13.43 21.22 3.48
N GLY A 130 -13.36 20.51 2.35
CA GLY A 130 -12.30 19.54 2.05
C GLY A 130 -10.95 20.19 1.81
#